data_AF-A0A2N2DRD6-F1
#
_entry.id   AF-A0A2N2DRD6-F1
#
_cell.length_a   1.000
_cell.length_b   1.000
_cell.length_c   1.000
_cell.angle_alpha   90.00
_cell.angle_beta   90.00
_cell.angle_gamma   90.00
#
_symmetry.space_group_name_H-M   'P 1'
#
loop_
_entity.id
_entity.type
_entity.pdbx_description
1 polymer ?
#
loop_
_entity_poly.entity_id
_entity_poly.type
_entity_poly.pdbx_seq_one_letter_code
_entity_poly.pdbx_strand_id
1 'polypeptide(L)'
;MEFHFPIKSTIDARRSARSFRMEPVAQDVIDAVKDFAGTMPVPFDHSVEIRFFHADPTKTLYSFMKSPPDNVAFLAKTDTISITNVEICF
;
A
#
# COMPACT_ATOMS: atom_id res chain seq x y z
N MET A 1 10.03 11.78 16.31
CA MET A 1 8.82 11.91 15.47
C MET A 1 7.65 12.15 16.42
N GLU A 2 7.15 13.37 16.48
CA GLU A 2 5.95 13.70 17.26
C GLU A 2 4.72 13.58 16.37
N PHE A 3 3.75 12.77 16.80
CA PHE A 3 2.50 12.57 16.07
C PHE A 3 1.44 13.51 16.64
N HIS A 4 0.99 14.49 15.85
CA HIS A 4 -0.01 15.49 16.27
C HIS A 4 -1.48 15.00 16.15
N PHE A 5 -1.70 13.70 16.01
CA PHE A 5 -3.04 13.12 15.84
C PHE A 5 -3.32 12.03 16.89
N PRO A 6 -4.59 11.76 17.22
CA PRO A 6 -4.96 10.84 18.29
C PRO A 6 -4.71 9.37 17.89
N ILE A 7 -3.45 8.91 18.04
CA ILE A 7 -2.93 7.61 17.60
C ILE A 7 -3.89 6.47 17.89
N LYS A 8 -4.31 6.31 19.16
CA LYS A 8 -5.17 5.20 19.59
C LYS A 8 -6.49 5.18 18.81
N SER A 9 -7.17 6.32 18.71
CA SER A 9 -8.44 6.40 17.99
C SER A 9 -8.29 6.16 16.49
N THR A 10 -7.18 6.59 15.88
CA THR A 10 -6.88 6.33 14.47
C THR A 10 -6.67 4.83 14.21
N ILE A 11 -5.93 4.15 15.10
CA ILE A 11 -5.75 2.69 15.03
C ILE A 11 -7.10 1.97 15.21
N ASP A 12 -7.86 2.36 16.23
CA ASP A 12 -9.15 1.75 16.55
C ASP A 12 -10.20 1.95 15.44
N ALA A 13 -10.11 3.05 14.69
CA ALA A 13 -11.00 3.36 13.57
C ALA A 13 -10.56 2.72 12.24
N ARG A 14 -9.29 2.34 12.08
CA ARG A 14 -8.78 1.79 10.81
C ARG A 14 -9.48 0.48 10.47
N ARG A 15 -10.08 0.42 9.28
CA ARG A 15 -10.67 -0.80 8.70
C ARG A 15 -10.13 -0.98 7.29
N SER A 16 -10.03 -2.23 6.84
CA SER A 16 -9.75 -2.52 5.44
C SER A 16 -10.94 -2.07 4.59
N ALA A 17 -10.76 -1.02 3.79
CA ALA A 17 -11.77 -0.55 2.86
C ALA A 17 -11.93 -1.55 1.72
N ARG A 18 -13.18 -1.82 1.32
CA ARG A 18 -13.53 -2.68 0.17
C ARG A 18 -14.30 -1.93 -0.92
N SER A 19 -14.45 -0.63 -0.74
CA SER A 19 -15.17 0.26 -1.66
C SER A 19 -14.45 1.59 -1.65
N PHE A 20 -14.15 2.10 -2.84
CA PHE A 20 -13.37 3.30 -3.03
C PHE A 20 -14.14 4.31 -3.87
N ARG A 21 -13.86 5.59 -3.68
CA ARG A 21 -14.25 6.62 -4.66
C ARG A 21 -13.35 6.46 -5.88
N MET A 22 -13.93 6.59 -7.07
CA MET A 22 -13.19 6.50 -8.34
C MET A 22 -12.57 7.85 -8.69
N GLU A 23 -11.89 8.44 -7.72
CA GLU A 23 -11.29 9.78 -7.78
C GLU A 23 -9.83 9.65 -7.35
N PRO A 24 -8.91 10.39 -7.99
CA PRO A 24 -7.53 10.43 -7.53
C PRO A 24 -7.41 10.99 -6.11
N VAL A 25 -6.42 10.51 -5.38
CA VAL A 25 -6.03 11.07 -4.09
C VAL A 25 -5.34 12.41 -4.33
N ALA A 26 -5.56 13.38 -3.43
CA ALA A 26 -4.90 14.67 -3.51
C ALA A 26 -3.36 14.51 -3.52
N GLN A 27 -2.69 15.28 -4.38
CA GLN A 27 -1.27 15.11 -4.65
C GLN A 27 -0.39 15.30 -3.41
N ASP A 28 -0.72 16.29 -2.59
CA ASP A 28 -0.06 16.58 -1.31
C ASP A 28 -0.15 15.39 -0.34
N VAL A 29 -1.28 14.69 -0.33
CA VAL A 29 -1.46 13.47 0.48
C VAL A 29 -0.59 12.33 -0.05
N ILE A 30 -0.55 12.12 -1.38
CA ILE A 30 0.30 11.08 -1.98
C ILE A 30 1.78 11.36 -1.71
N ASP A 31 2.20 12.61 -1.80
CA ASP A 31 3.60 12.99 -1.55
C ASP A 31 3.96 12.81 -0.07
N ALA A 32 3.09 13.18 0.86
CA ALA A 32 3.30 12.91 2.29
C ALA A 32 3.40 11.40 2.60
N VAL A 33 2.62 10.56 1.91
CA VAL A 33 2.70 9.09 2.06
C VAL A 33 4.01 8.54 1.49
N LYS A 34 4.47 9.05 0.34
CA LYS A 34 5.78 8.67 -0.25
C LYS A 34 6.93 9.05 0.67
N ASP A 35 6.92 10.26 1.21
CA ASP A 35 7.95 10.75 2.13
C ASP A 35 7.99 9.89 3.40
N PHE A 36 6.82 9.58 3.97
CA PHE A 36 6.75 8.67 5.11
C PHE A 36 7.29 7.28 4.76
N ALA A 37 6.87 6.70 3.64
CA ALA A 37 7.29 5.37 3.21
C ALA A 37 8.82 5.28 2.98
N GLY A 38 9.42 6.34 2.43
CA GLY A 38 10.87 6.41 2.19
C GLY A 38 11.72 6.69 3.43
N THR A 39 11.11 7.23 4.50
CA THR A 39 11.81 7.61 5.74
C THR A 39 11.47 6.71 6.93
N MET A 40 10.56 5.75 6.74
CA MET A 40 10.11 4.85 7.80
C MET A 40 11.28 3.97 8.30
N PRO A 41 11.62 4.03 9.60
CA PRO A 41 12.65 3.17 10.15
C PRO A 41 12.14 1.73 10.20
N VAL A 42 12.92 0.82 9.63
CA VAL A 42 12.68 -0.62 9.67
C VAL A 42 13.73 -1.30 10.57
N PRO A 43 13.34 -2.25 11.45
CA PRO A 43 14.27 -2.88 12.38
C PRO A 43 15.09 -4.02 11.75
N PHE A 44 15.04 -4.18 10.42
CA PHE A 44 15.73 -5.21 9.66
C PHE A 44 16.13 -4.70 8.28
N ASP A 45 17.20 -5.27 7.72
CA ASP A 45 17.59 -5.02 6.34
C ASP A 45 16.57 -5.64 5.38
N HIS A 46 16.18 -4.89 4.34
CA HIS A 46 15.24 -5.37 3.34
C HIS A 46 15.56 -4.83 1.96
N SER A 47 15.23 -5.62 0.93
CA SER A 47 15.26 -5.21 -0.48
C SER A 47 13.88 -4.88 -1.04
N VAL A 48 12.88 -4.65 -0.16
CA VAL A 48 11.53 -4.28 -0.58
C VAL A 48 11.54 -2.89 -1.20
N GLU A 49 10.98 -2.80 -2.40
CA GLU A 49 10.75 -1.55 -3.12
C GLU A 49 9.27 -1.18 -3.10
N ILE A 50 8.96 0.06 -2.76
CA ILE A 50 7.59 0.59 -2.73
C ILE A 50 7.36 1.40 -4.01
N ARG A 51 6.40 0.97 -4.83
CA ARG A 51 6.04 1.64 -6.09
C ARG A 51 4.63 2.21 -6.03
N PHE A 52 4.54 3.52 -6.21
CA PHE A 52 3.27 4.24 -6.36
C PHE A 52 2.95 4.34 -7.84
N PHE A 53 1.72 4.02 -8.24
CA PHE A 53 1.33 4.03 -9.63
C PHE A 53 -0.14 4.37 -9.82
N HIS A 54 -0.45 4.92 -10.99
CA HIS A 54 -1.80 5.19 -11.42
C HIS A 54 -2.32 4.02 -12.27
N ALA A 55 -3.48 3.50 -11.92
CA ALA A 55 -4.18 2.46 -12.65
C ALA A 55 -5.41 3.06 -13.32
N ASP A 56 -5.59 2.75 -14.61
CA ASP A 56 -6.82 3.10 -15.30
C ASP A 56 -8.00 2.32 -14.66
N PRO A 57 -9.05 3.01 -14.16
CA PRO A 57 -10.17 2.40 -13.45
C PRO A 57 -11.02 1.43 -14.29
N THR A 58 -10.70 1.30 -15.58
CA THR A 58 -11.28 0.31 -16.50
C THR A 58 -10.70 -1.10 -16.32
N LYS A 59 -9.53 -1.24 -15.68
CA LYS A 59 -8.88 -2.55 -15.48
C LYS A 59 -9.24 -3.14 -14.11
N THR A 60 -9.80 -4.35 -14.12
CA THR A 60 -10.01 -5.13 -12.90
C THR A 60 -8.68 -5.69 -12.41
N LEU A 61 -8.12 -5.12 -11.33
CA LEU A 61 -6.99 -5.74 -10.62
C LEU A 61 -7.45 -6.93 -9.75
N TYR A 62 -8.71 -6.94 -9.33
CA TYR A 62 -9.32 -7.99 -8.52
C TYR A 62 -10.64 -8.44 -9.14
N SER A 63 -10.94 -9.74 -9.12
CA SER A 63 -12.12 -10.32 -9.79
C SER A 63 -13.47 -9.71 -9.38
N PHE A 64 -13.54 -9.07 -8.21
CA PHE A 64 -14.77 -8.52 -7.65
C PHE A 64 -14.70 -7.01 -7.40
N MET A 65 -13.64 -6.32 -7.85
CA MET A 65 -13.45 -4.91 -7.53
C MET A 65 -12.74 -4.15 -8.66
N LYS A 66 -13.27 -2.97 -8.99
CA LYS A 66 -12.54 -2.00 -9.81
C LYS A 66 -11.48 -1.34 -8.94
N SER A 67 -10.25 -1.30 -9.44
CA SER A 67 -9.16 -0.66 -8.72
C SER A 67 -9.39 0.84 -8.64
N PRO A 68 -9.15 1.50 -7.49
CA PRO A 68 -9.07 2.95 -7.45
C PRO A 68 -7.91 3.44 -8.34
N PRO A 69 -7.89 4.72 -8.73
CA PRO A 69 -6.86 5.25 -9.63
C PRO A 69 -5.45 5.19 -9.03
N ASP A 70 -5.27 5.57 -7.76
CA ASP A 70 -3.94 5.60 -7.14
C ASP A 70 -3.70 4.38 -6.26
N ASN A 71 -2.57 3.70 -6.51
CA ASN A 71 -2.25 2.42 -5.89
C ASN A 71 -0.79 2.36 -5.45
N VAL A 72 -0.51 1.43 -4.55
CA VAL A 72 0.84 1.14 -4.04
C VAL A 72 1.11 -0.35 -4.16
N ALA A 73 2.27 -0.71 -4.70
CA ALA A 73 2.79 -2.07 -4.73
C ALA A 73 4.06 -2.16 -3.88
N PHE A 74 4.18 -3.27 -3.16
CA PHE A 74 5.40 -3.66 -2.43
C PHE A 74 6.06 -4.78 -3.21
N LEU A 75 7.26 -4.52 -3.74
CA LEU A 75 8.01 -5.44 -4.58
C LEU A 75 9.17 -6.00 -3.76
N ALA A 76 9.18 -7.31 -3.55
CA ALA A 76 10.32 -8.01 -2.96
C ALA A 76 10.92 -8.95 -4.01
N LYS A 77 12.24 -9.02 -4.09
CA LYS A 77 12.89 -10.03 -4.93
C LYS A 77 12.70 -11.39 -4.28
N THR A 78 11.89 -12.24 -4.89
CA THR A 78 11.74 -13.64 -4.48
C THR A 78 12.79 -14.50 -5.18
N ASP A 79 13.36 -15.45 -4.47
CA ASP A 79 14.12 -16.54 -5.06
C ASP A 79 13.16 -17.62 -5.57
N THR A 80 13.62 -18.42 -6.55
CA THR A 80 12.80 -19.45 -7.21
C THR A 80 12.27 -20.49 -6.22
N ILE A 81 12.95 -20.70 -5.10
CA ILE A 81 12.53 -21.61 -4.02
C ILE A 81 11.33 -21.04 -3.26
N SER A 82 11.32 -19.74 -2.96
CA SER A 82 10.16 -19.10 -2.32
C SER A 82 8.92 -19.15 -3.22
N ILE A 83 9.07 -19.07 -4.54
CA ILE A 83 7.93 -19.15 -5.49
C ILE A 83 7.38 -20.58 -5.62
N THR A 84 8.23 -21.60 -5.45
CA THR A 84 7.83 -23.01 -5.62
C THR A 84 7.16 -23.61 -4.39
N ASN A 85 7.27 -22.98 -3.22
CA ASN A 85 6.71 -23.46 -1.95
C ASN A 85 5.53 -22.61 -1.41
N VAL A 86 4.88 -21.78 -2.22
CA VAL A 86 3.85 -20.87 -1.69
C VAL A 86 2.52 -21.60 -1.42
N GLU A 87 2.35 -22.09 -0.19
CA GLU A 87 1.09 -21.90 0.53
C GLU A 87 0.89 -20.39 0.71
N ILE A 88 0.02 -19.80 -0.12
CA ILE A 88 -0.38 -18.40 0.01
C ILE A 88 -1.35 -18.35 1.20
N CYS A 89 -0.87 -17.91 2.36
CA CYS A 89 -1.74 -17.51 3.46
C CYS A 89 -2.41 -16.17 3.11
N PHE A 90 -3.72 -16.21 2.84
CA PHE A 90 -4.62 -15.06 2.74
C PHE A 90 -5.02 -14.52 4.11
#